data_AF-A0A2T6JFH5-F1
#
_entry.id   AF-A0A2T6JFH5-F1
#
_cell.length_a   1.000
_cell.length_b   1.000
_cell.length_c   1.000
_cell.angle_alpha   90.00
_cell.angle_beta   90.00
_cell.angle_gamma   90.00
#
_symmetry.space_group_name_H-M   'P 1'
#
loop_
_entity.id
_entity.type
_entity.pdbx_description
1 polymer ?
#
loop_
_entity_poly.entity_id
_entity_poly.type
_entity_poly.pdbx_seq_one_letter_code
_entity_poly.pdbx_strand_id
1 'polypeptide(L)'
;MAAVWLGVRPRLPALVAALWWASLTTIGFLVVPLLFAYLPSPAIAGQMAARLFAAQTWVAVVCCVVLLLLSRPRHAVVQYPWARAAMLFVLGGLLLALLNQFGVAPRIVARQDLRLWHSVGTVMYALQWGCALTVFWQTLRPGAHSTVEEPADSD
;
A
#
# COMPACT_ATOMS: atom_id res chain seq x y z
N MET A 1 -22.75 -5.51 20.05
CA MET A 1 -22.30 -5.32 18.64
C MET A 1 -21.92 -3.87 18.33
N ALA A 2 -22.74 -2.86 18.64
CA ALA A 2 -22.43 -1.44 18.35
C ALA A 2 -21.12 -0.91 18.99
N ALA A 3 -20.77 -1.32 20.21
CA ALA A 3 -19.52 -0.92 20.88
C ALA A 3 -18.23 -1.45 20.21
N VAL A 4 -18.28 -2.65 19.62
CA VAL A 4 -17.16 -3.21 18.84
C VAL A 4 -16.94 -2.42 17.55
N TRP A 5 -18.02 -2.02 16.88
CA TRP A 5 -17.96 -1.18 15.68
C TRP A 5 -17.49 0.25 15.97
N LEU A 6 -17.77 0.79 17.16
CA LEU A 6 -17.29 2.11 17.59
C LEU A 6 -15.78 2.12 17.89
N GLY A 7 -15.25 1.04 18.49
CA GLY A 7 -13.82 0.92 18.82
C GLY A 7 -12.89 0.61 17.64
N VAL A 8 -13.41 -0.05 16.58
CA VAL A 8 -12.60 -0.44 15.40
C VAL A 8 -12.39 0.72 14.44
N ARG A 9 -13.37 1.62 14.28
CA ARG A 9 -13.33 2.75 13.34
C ARG A 9 -12.05 3.60 13.38
N PRO A 10 -11.55 4.06 14.54
CA PRO A 10 -10.33 4.85 14.58
C PRO A 10 -9.08 4.04 14.21
N ARG A 11 -9.09 2.71 14.38
CA ARG A 11 -7.94 1.84 14.07
C ARG A 11 -7.95 1.32 12.63
N LEU A 12 -9.05 1.49 11.90
CA LEU A 12 -9.18 0.99 10.52
C LEU A 12 -8.08 1.50 9.58
N PRO A 13 -7.73 2.81 9.54
CA PRO A 13 -6.65 3.27 8.66
C PRO A 13 -5.31 2.59 8.96
N ALA A 14 -4.98 2.40 10.23
CA ALA A 14 -3.77 1.72 10.64
C ALA A 14 -3.77 0.24 10.25
N LEU A 15 -4.89 -0.46 10.41
CA LEU A 15 -5.02 -1.86 9.98
C LEU A 15 -4.89 -2.02 8.46
N VAL A 16 -5.50 -1.12 7.69
CA VAL A 16 -5.44 -1.15 6.22
C VAL A 16 -4.02 -0.81 5.73
N ALA A 17 -3.38 0.19 6.32
CA ALA A 17 -1.99 0.54 6.00
C ALA A 17 -1.02 -0.58 6.40
N ALA A 18 -1.23 -1.22 7.55
CA ALA A 18 -0.48 -2.39 7.98
C ALA A 18 -0.65 -3.56 6.99
N LEU A 19 -1.87 -3.86 6.57
CA LEU A 19 -2.15 -4.91 5.58
C LEU A 19 -1.41 -4.64 4.26
N TRP A 20 -1.43 -3.39 3.80
CA TRP A 20 -0.75 -3.01 2.57
C TRP A 20 0.78 -3.18 2.68
N TRP A 21 1.38 -2.67 3.76
CA TRP A 21 2.82 -2.79 3.97
C TRP A 21 3.27 -4.23 4.22
N ALA A 22 2.52 -4.98 5.04
CA ALA A 22 2.83 -6.37 5.36
C ALA A 22 2.72 -7.27 4.13
N SER A 23 1.69 -7.11 3.31
CA SER A 23 1.54 -7.90 2.07
C SER A 23 2.69 -7.65 1.08
N LEU A 24 3.13 -6.39 0.91
CA LEU A 24 4.32 -6.07 0.11
C LEU A 24 5.57 -6.74 0.69
N THR A 25 5.70 -6.71 2.01
CA THR A 25 6.84 -7.31 2.72
C THR A 25 6.87 -8.83 2.50
N THR A 26 5.74 -9.49 2.74
CA THR A 26 5.61 -10.95 2.58
C THR A 26 5.86 -11.39 1.14
N ILE A 27 5.25 -10.74 0.15
CA ILE A 27 5.40 -11.19 -1.23
C ILE A 27 6.82 -10.92 -1.75
N GLY A 28 7.32 -9.69 -1.58
CA GLY A 28 8.57 -9.24 -2.19
C GLY A 28 9.82 -9.82 -1.52
N PHE A 29 9.81 -9.98 -0.20
CA PHE A 29 11.02 -10.32 0.57
C PHE A 29 11.00 -11.73 1.16
N LEU A 30 9.86 -12.42 1.15
CA LEU A 30 9.75 -13.79 1.62
C LEU A 30 9.30 -14.74 0.51
N VAL A 31 8.08 -14.57 -0.02
CA VAL A 31 7.49 -15.54 -0.97
C VAL A 31 8.29 -15.63 -2.26
N VAL A 32 8.60 -14.50 -2.92
CA VAL A 32 9.33 -14.52 -4.19
C VAL A 32 10.72 -15.16 -4.06
N PRO A 33 11.58 -14.80 -3.07
CA PRO A 33 12.84 -15.51 -2.86
C PRO A 33 12.67 -17.03 -2.66
N LEU A 34 11.66 -17.46 -1.90
CA LEU A 34 11.38 -18.89 -1.71
C LEU A 34 10.97 -19.57 -3.02
N LEU A 35 10.21 -18.90 -3.90
CA LEU A 35 9.87 -19.44 -5.22
C LEU A 35 11.13 -19.72 -6.05
N PHE A 36 12.10 -18.80 -6.06
CA PHE A 36 13.35 -18.98 -6.80
C PHE A 36 14.29 -20.00 -6.13
N ALA A 37 14.18 -20.22 -4.82
CA ALA A 37 14.97 -21.21 -4.09
C ALA A 37 14.44 -22.65 -4.29
N TYR A 38 13.12 -22.84 -4.35
CA TYR A 38 12.52 -24.18 -4.25
C TYR A 38 11.81 -24.68 -5.51
N LEU A 39 11.47 -23.81 -6.47
CA LEU A 39 10.83 -24.30 -7.71
C LEU A 39 11.86 -24.89 -8.70
N PRO A 40 11.45 -25.84 -9.56
CA PRO A 40 12.38 -26.60 -10.41
C PRO A 40 13.14 -25.76 -11.44
N SER A 41 12.67 -24.56 -11.79
CA SER A 41 13.39 -23.66 -12.69
C SER A 41 13.05 -22.18 -12.45
N PRO A 42 13.99 -21.25 -12.76
CA PRO A 42 13.73 -19.81 -12.70
C PRO A 42 12.58 -19.34 -13.59
N ALA A 43 12.31 -20.05 -14.70
CA ALA A 43 11.21 -19.72 -15.60
C ALA A 43 9.84 -19.95 -14.94
N ILE A 44 9.67 -21.08 -14.24
CA ILE A 44 8.44 -21.38 -13.49
C ILE A 44 8.28 -20.41 -12.32
N ALA A 45 9.37 -20.15 -11.58
CA ALA A 45 9.38 -19.18 -10.49
C ALA A 45 8.98 -17.77 -10.95
N GLY A 46 9.54 -17.30 -12.06
CA GLY A 46 9.23 -15.99 -12.64
C GLY A 46 7.76 -15.86 -13.07
N GLN A 47 7.17 -16.90 -13.68
CA GLN A 47 5.75 -16.90 -14.04
C GLN A 47 4.84 -16.84 -12.81
N MET A 48 5.17 -17.58 -11.75
CA MET A 48 4.41 -17.51 -10.50
C MET A 48 4.58 -16.17 -9.80
N ALA A 49 5.80 -15.62 -9.76
CA ALA A 49 6.07 -14.29 -9.21
C ALA A 49 5.25 -13.21 -9.92
N ALA A 50 5.13 -13.26 -11.25
CA ALA A 50 4.29 -12.32 -12.01
C ALA A 50 2.80 -12.40 -11.59
N ARG A 51 2.27 -13.60 -11.34
CA ARG A 51 0.89 -13.78 -10.84
C ARG A 51 0.71 -13.24 -9.42
N LEU A 52 1.68 -13.48 -8.54
CA LEU A 52 1.68 -12.94 -7.17
C LEU A 52 1.75 -11.42 -7.16
N PHE A 53 2.61 -10.81 -7.98
CA PHE A 53 2.68 -9.35 -8.10
C PHE A 53 1.38 -8.76 -8.68
N ALA A 54 0.74 -9.44 -9.63
CA ALA A 54 -0.57 -9.01 -10.13
C ALA A 54 -1.65 -9.03 -9.02
N ALA A 55 -1.70 -10.09 -8.21
CA ALA A 55 -2.58 -10.14 -7.05
C ALA A 55 -2.22 -9.04 -6.03
N GLN A 56 -0.93 -8.82 -5.77
CA GLN A 56 -0.44 -7.80 -4.86
C GLN A 56 -0.81 -6.38 -5.31
N THR A 57 -0.79 -6.11 -6.62
CA THR A 57 -1.26 -4.84 -7.16
C THR A 57 -2.72 -4.60 -6.79
N TRP A 58 -3.59 -5.60 -6.90
CA TRP A 58 -4.99 -5.45 -6.50
C TRP A 58 -5.17 -5.26 -4.99
N VAL A 59 -4.36 -5.94 -4.16
CA VAL A 59 -4.32 -5.67 -2.70
C VAL A 59 -3.95 -4.20 -2.45
N ALA A 60 -2.89 -3.72 -3.10
CA ALA A 60 -2.46 -2.32 -2.98
C ALA A 60 -3.54 -1.33 -3.43
N VAL A 61 -4.20 -1.59 -4.56
CA VAL A 61 -5.31 -0.76 -5.07
C VAL A 61 -6.44 -0.69 -4.06
N VAL A 62 -6.91 -1.82 -3.55
CA VAL A 62 -7.99 -1.88 -2.57
C VAL A 62 -7.59 -1.14 -1.29
N CYS A 63 -6.40 -1.38 -0.76
CA CYS A 63 -5.91 -0.68 0.44
C CYS A 63 -5.84 0.84 0.23
N CYS A 64 -5.27 1.30 -0.90
CA CYS A 64 -5.16 2.73 -1.19
C CYS A 64 -6.53 3.38 -1.34
N VAL A 65 -7.45 2.76 -2.08
CA VAL A 65 -8.83 3.27 -2.24
C VAL A 65 -9.53 3.34 -0.89
N VAL A 66 -9.43 2.31 -0.05
CA VAL A 66 -10.03 2.32 1.30
C VAL A 66 -9.40 3.43 2.16
N LEU A 67 -8.08 3.62 2.12
CA LEU A 67 -7.41 4.71 2.85
C LEU A 67 -7.86 6.09 2.36
N LEU A 68 -8.07 6.27 1.04
CA LEU A 68 -8.63 7.50 0.49
C LEU A 68 -10.06 7.73 0.99
N LEU A 69 -10.90 6.69 1.05
CA LEU A 69 -12.26 6.79 1.60
C LEU A 69 -12.26 7.11 3.11
N LEU A 70 -11.26 6.62 3.85
CA LEU A 70 -11.10 6.89 5.29
C LEU A 70 -10.38 8.22 5.60
N SER A 71 -9.89 8.93 4.58
CA SER A 71 -9.09 10.16 4.77
C SER A 71 -9.86 11.33 5.36
N ARG A 72 -11.20 11.31 5.28
CA ARG A 72 -12.08 12.40 5.71
C ARG A 72 -13.14 11.93 6.72
N PRO A 73 -13.42 12.71 7.78
CA PRO A 73 -14.60 12.50 8.61
C PRO A 73 -15.89 12.69 7.80
N ARG A 74 -16.94 11.95 8.14
CA ARG A 74 -18.26 12.15 7.53
C ARG A 74 -18.75 13.57 7.87
N HIS A 75 -19.08 14.36 6.84
CA HIS A 75 -19.55 15.75 6.92
C HIS A 75 -18.48 16.82 7.21
N ALA A 76 -17.19 16.48 7.19
CA ALA A 76 -16.11 17.45 7.35
C ALA A 76 -15.45 17.80 6.01
N VAL A 77 -15.11 19.08 5.83
CA VAL A 77 -14.36 19.58 4.67
C VAL A 77 -12.86 19.23 4.80
N VAL A 78 -12.36 19.09 6.03
CA VAL A 78 -10.94 18.89 6.35
C VAL A 78 -10.60 17.41 6.53
N GLN A 79 -9.46 16.99 5.97
CA GLN A 79 -8.91 15.64 6.13
C GLN A 79 -8.34 15.41 7.53
N TYR A 80 -8.26 14.15 7.97
CA TYR A 80 -7.52 13.80 9.17
C TYR A 80 -6.02 14.18 9.06
N PRO A 81 -5.35 14.55 10.16
CA PRO A 81 -3.93 14.88 10.16
C PRO A 81 -3.04 13.81 9.52
N TRP A 82 -3.27 12.52 9.81
CA TRP A 82 -2.54 11.41 9.19
C TRP A 82 -2.71 11.42 7.67
N ALA A 83 -3.94 11.65 7.20
CA ALA A 83 -4.29 11.56 5.79
C ALA A 83 -3.68 12.69 4.99
N ARG A 84 -3.72 13.92 5.51
CA ARG A 84 -3.06 15.07 4.88
C ARG A 84 -1.56 14.85 4.72
N ALA A 85 -0.91 14.31 5.76
CA ALA A 85 0.53 14.05 5.74
C ALA A 85 0.91 12.81 4.91
N ALA A 86 -0.02 11.88 4.70
CA ALA A 86 0.20 10.63 3.97
C ALA A 86 -0.31 10.64 2.52
N MET A 87 -1.09 11.66 2.11
CA MET A 87 -1.81 11.68 0.84
C MET A 87 -0.92 11.44 -0.38
N LEU A 88 0.23 12.12 -0.43
CA LEU A 88 1.20 11.96 -1.51
C LEU A 88 1.70 10.52 -1.61
N PHE A 89 1.92 9.85 -0.48
CA PHE A 89 2.41 8.47 -0.43
C PHE A 89 1.31 7.46 -0.79
N VAL A 90 0.05 7.72 -0.44
CA VAL A 90 -1.09 6.88 -0.86
C VAL A 90 -1.24 6.94 -2.39
N LEU A 91 -1.28 8.15 -2.97
CA LEU A 91 -1.43 8.32 -4.41
C LEU A 91 -0.18 7.84 -5.18
N GLY A 92 1.01 8.16 -4.68
CA GLY A 92 2.28 7.70 -5.26
C GLY A 92 2.40 6.19 -5.23
N GLY A 93 2.09 5.55 -4.10
CA GLY A 93 2.11 4.10 -3.98
C GLY A 93 1.08 3.40 -4.87
N LEU A 94 -0.12 3.98 -5.02
CA LEU A 94 -1.14 3.50 -5.97
C LEU A 94 -0.64 3.59 -7.42
N LEU A 95 -0.08 4.74 -7.80
CA LEU A 95 0.46 4.96 -9.13
C LEU A 95 1.61 3.99 -9.44
N LEU A 96 2.54 3.81 -8.51
CA LEU A 96 3.65 2.84 -8.64
C LEU A 96 3.13 1.42 -8.85
N ALA A 97 2.09 1.01 -8.12
CA ALA A 97 1.47 -0.31 -8.27
C ALA A 97 0.94 -0.53 -9.71
N LEU A 98 0.20 0.45 -10.22
CA LEU A 98 -0.43 0.39 -11.54
C LEU A 98 0.62 0.44 -12.66
N LEU A 99 1.61 1.34 -12.55
CA LEU A 99 2.70 1.41 -13.52
C LEU A 99 3.55 0.13 -13.53
N ASN A 100 3.79 -0.49 -12.37
CA ASN A 100 4.52 -1.74 -12.31
C ASN A 100 3.71 -2.88 -12.97
N GLN A 101 2.41 -2.95 -12.72
CA GLN A 101 1.54 -3.99 -13.27
C GLN A 101 1.29 -3.87 -14.78
N PHE A 102 1.02 -2.65 -15.27
CA PHE A 102 0.60 -2.45 -16.66
C PHE A 102 1.74 -1.93 -17.56
N GLY A 103 2.78 -1.34 -16.97
CA GLY A 103 3.98 -0.89 -17.70
C GLY A 103 5.12 -1.90 -17.62
N VAL A 104 5.57 -2.23 -16.42
CA VAL A 104 6.82 -3.00 -16.23
C VAL A 104 6.62 -4.50 -16.43
N ALA A 105 5.60 -5.09 -15.78
CA ALA A 105 5.40 -6.53 -15.76
C ALA A 105 5.24 -7.16 -17.17
N PRO A 106 4.49 -6.58 -18.13
CA PRO A 106 4.38 -7.15 -19.47
C PRO A 106 5.73 -7.21 -20.19
N ARG A 107 6.62 -6.23 -19.96
CA ARG A 107 7.95 -6.18 -20.59
C ARG A 107 8.91 -7.19 -19.98
N ILE A 108 8.85 -7.38 -18.66
CA ILE A 108 9.59 -8.45 -17.96
C ILE A 108 9.14 -9.83 -18.48
N VAL A 109 7.83 -10.07 -18.58
CA VAL A 109 7.27 -11.35 -19.04
C VAL A 109 7.63 -11.62 -20.51
N ALA A 110 7.59 -10.58 -21.35
CA ALA A 110 8.05 -10.64 -22.74
C ALA A 110 9.57 -10.74 -22.90
N ARG A 111 10.33 -10.70 -21.79
CA ARG A 111 11.81 -10.70 -21.76
C ARG A 111 12.46 -9.60 -22.60
N GLN A 112 11.75 -8.49 -22.81
CA GLN A 112 12.31 -7.29 -23.44
C GLN A 112 13.27 -6.65 -22.45
N ASP A 113 14.54 -6.45 -22.83
CA ASP A 113 15.60 -5.86 -21.99
C ASP A 113 15.49 -6.25 -20.52
N LEU A 114 15.44 -7.56 -20.25
CA LEU A 114 15.02 -8.12 -18.96
C LEU A 114 15.74 -7.48 -17.78
N ARG A 115 17.05 -7.22 -17.90
CA ARG A 115 17.85 -6.58 -16.85
C ARG A 115 17.35 -5.17 -16.53
N LEU A 116 17.05 -4.36 -17.55
CA LEU A 116 16.54 -3.00 -17.37
C LEU A 116 15.17 -3.03 -16.70
N TRP A 117 14.21 -3.75 -17.27
CA TRP A 117 12.83 -3.75 -16.77
C TRP A 117 12.70 -4.41 -15.41
N HIS A 118 13.51 -5.44 -15.12
CA HIS A 118 13.59 -6.01 -13.78
C HIS A 118 14.15 -5.01 -12.76
N SER A 119 15.23 -4.29 -13.08
CA SER A 119 15.76 -3.24 -12.20
C SER A 119 14.75 -2.12 -11.95
N VAL A 120 14.05 -1.65 -13.00
CA VAL A 120 12.99 -0.65 -12.88
C VAL A 120 11.87 -1.17 -11.96
N GLY A 121 11.39 -2.39 -12.17
CA GLY A 121 10.37 -3.00 -11.34
C GLY A 121 10.77 -3.11 -9.87
N THR A 122 12.01 -3.54 -9.59
CA THR A 122 12.56 -3.62 -8.23
C THR A 122 12.59 -2.26 -7.54
N VAL A 123 13.05 -1.21 -8.23
CA VAL A 123 13.07 0.16 -7.68
C VAL A 123 11.65 0.65 -7.41
N MET A 124 10.72 0.47 -8.36
CA MET A 124 9.32 0.87 -8.19
C MET A 124 8.66 0.15 -7.02
N TYR A 125 8.92 -1.14 -6.86
CA TYR A 125 8.42 -1.94 -5.75
C TYR A 125 8.97 -1.46 -4.40
N ALA A 126 10.27 -1.18 -4.33
CA ALA A 126 10.91 -0.66 -3.11
C ALA A 126 10.37 0.73 -2.72
N LEU A 127 10.16 1.61 -3.70
CA LEU A 127 9.52 2.91 -3.48
C LEU A 127 8.08 2.77 -3.00
N GLN A 128 7.31 1.84 -3.59
CA GLN A 128 5.95 1.55 -3.16
C GLN A 128 5.92 1.01 -1.72
N TRP A 129 6.84 0.13 -1.37
CA TRP A 129 7.01 -0.38 -0.01
C TRP A 129 7.32 0.74 0.98
N GLY A 130 8.21 1.67 0.63
CA GLY A 130 8.51 2.86 1.44
C GLY A 130 7.31 3.81 1.59
N CYS A 131 6.49 3.96 0.55
CA CYS A 131 5.23 4.70 0.63
C CYS A 131 4.27 4.04 1.63
N ALA A 132 4.06 2.73 1.51
CA ALA A 132 3.17 1.98 2.41
C ALA A 132 3.63 2.06 3.87
N LEU A 133 4.94 1.94 4.12
CA LEU A 133 5.52 2.09 5.46
C LEU A 133 5.28 3.48 6.03
N THR A 134 5.49 4.52 5.21
CA THR A 134 5.27 5.91 5.62
C THR A 134 3.81 6.16 5.98
N VAL A 135 2.87 5.67 5.15
CA VAL A 135 1.43 5.78 5.43
C VAL A 135 1.09 5.05 6.73
N PHE A 136 1.59 3.83 6.92
CA PHE A 136 1.39 3.08 8.16
C PHE A 136 1.91 3.84 9.38
N TRP A 137 3.14 4.38 9.32
CA TRP A 137 3.71 5.18 10.40
C TRP A 137 2.87 6.42 10.73
N GLN A 138 2.37 7.13 9.72
CA GLN A 138 1.52 8.31 9.92
C GLN A 138 0.20 7.97 10.62
N THR A 139 -0.39 6.81 10.33
CA THR A 139 -1.62 6.35 11.00
C THR A 139 -1.42 5.96 12.46
N LEU A 140 -0.18 5.68 12.89
CA LEU A 140 0.15 5.35 14.27
C LEU A 140 0.55 6.57 15.11
N ARG A 141 0.71 7.76 14.50
CA ARG A 141 1.13 8.96 15.22
C ARG A 141 0.09 9.41 16.26
N PRO A 142 0.51 9.91 17.43
CA PRO A 142 -0.39 10.57 18.36
C PRO A 142 -1.15 11.71 17.67
N GLY A 143 -2.47 11.80 17.90
CA GLY A 143 -3.31 12.79 17.23
C GLY A 143 -3.60 12.52 15.74
N ALA A 144 -3.26 11.34 15.22
CA ALA A 144 -3.57 10.98 13.83
C ALA A 144 -5.05 11.21 13.48
N HIS A 145 -5.95 10.92 14.41
CA HIS A 145 -7.41 10.93 14.21
C HIS A 145 -8.13 12.09 14.89
N SER A 146 -7.43 13.08 15.46
CA SER A 146 -8.11 14.24 16.04
C SER A 146 -8.76 15.07 14.92
N THR A 147 -10.05 15.36 15.08
CA THR A 147 -10.72 16.43 14.34
C THR A 147 -10.24 17.74 14.94
N VAL A 148 -9.94 18.74 14.10
CA VAL A 148 -9.64 20.09 14.59
C VAL A 148 -10.85 20.53 15.43
N GLU A 149 -10.68 20.62 16.74
CA GLU A 149 -11.69 21.19 17.64
C GLU A 149 -11.84 22.67 17.30
N GLU A 150 -13.07 23.05 16.98
CA GLU A 150 -13.53 24.43 17.04
C GLU A 150 -13.32 24.89 18.49
N PRO A 151 -12.58 26.00 18.75
CA PRO A 151 -12.33 26.44 20.11
C PRO A 151 -13.68 26.63 20.81
N ALA A 152 -13.85 25.91 21.92
CA ALA A 152 -15.04 25.99 22.75
C ALA A 152 -15.35 27.46 23.02
N ASP A 153 -16.54 27.87 22.58
CA ASP A 153 -17.12 29.17 22.83
C ASP A 153 -16.97 29.50 24.32
N SER A 154 -16.23 30.56 24.59
CA SER A 154 -16.07 31.11 25.92
C SER A 154 -17.33 31.93 26.22
N ASP A 155 -18.23 31.35 27.00
CA ASP A 155 -19.27 32.06 27.77
C ASP A 155 -19.44 31.42 29.16
#